data_AF-A0A529Q385-F1
#
_entry.id   AF-A0A529Q385-F1
#
_cell.length_a   1.000
_cell.length_b   1.000
_cell.length_c   1.000
_cell.angle_alpha   90.00
_cell.angle_beta   90.00
_cell.angle_gamma   90.00
#
_symmetry.space_group_name_H-M   'P 1'
#
loop_
_entity.id
_entity.type
_entity.pdbx_description
1 polymer ?
#
loop_
_entity_poly.entity_id
_entity_poly.type
_entity_poly.pdbx_seq_one_letter_code
_entity_poly.pdbx_strand_id
1 'polypeptide(L)'
;MAADTGGAVTQYRLLESTRSYAREKLIEAGESAAAARRHASYYAALLERAHSEFLSKPLAEWMADYSSCIDNVHVAIDWALSPDGDSDIGVALTANAVPLWTRLTLLEECRTRVERALSVLSPDVARGGKREMQLFAAFAAAST
;
A
#
# COMPACT_ATOMS: atom_id res chain seq x y z
N MET A 1 -1.05 27.59 20.28
CA MET A 1 -2.30 26.92 19.86
C MET A 1 -2.81 27.70 18.67
N ALA A 2 -2.64 27.15 17.46
CA ALA A 2 -3.16 27.75 16.22
C ALA A 2 -3.85 26.61 15.47
N ALA A 3 -5.17 26.69 15.36
CA ALA A 3 -5.96 25.81 14.54
C ALA A 3 -6.11 26.49 13.18
N ASP A 4 -5.55 25.88 12.14
CA ASP A 4 -5.85 26.25 10.76
C ASP A 4 -6.82 25.22 10.21
N THR A 5 -8.03 25.69 9.88
CA THR A 5 -9.15 24.85 9.43
C THR A 5 -9.38 25.17 7.97
N GLY A 6 -8.57 24.57 7.10
CA GLY A 6 -8.75 24.54 5.65
C GLY A 6 -9.02 23.11 5.23
N GLY A 7 -10.20 22.85 4.67
CA GLY A 7 -10.71 21.52 4.35
C GLY A 7 -9.71 20.63 3.60
N ALA A 8 -9.21 19.61 4.29
CA ALA A 8 -8.56 18.42 3.76
C ALA A 8 -8.46 17.46 4.95
N VAL A 9 -8.74 16.18 4.73
CA VAL A 9 -8.73 15.08 5.72
C VAL A 9 -7.75 15.36 6.86
N THR A 10 -8.25 15.56 8.09
CA THR A 10 -7.39 15.76 9.26
C THR A 10 -6.64 14.47 9.54
N GLN A 11 -5.38 14.42 9.14
CA GLN A 11 -4.51 13.29 9.40
C GLN A 11 -3.95 13.41 10.81
N TYR A 12 -4.48 12.58 11.70
CA TYR A 12 -3.94 12.45 13.04
C TYR A 12 -2.64 11.66 12.96
N ARG A 13 -1.50 12.37 12.89
CA ARG A 13 -0.19 11.75 13.07
C ARG A 13 0.06 11.57 14.57
N LEU A 14 -0.01 10.32 15.03
CA LEU A 14 0.44 9.95 16.37
C LEU A 14 1.92 10.31 16.56
N LEU A 15 2.24 10.85 17.73
CA LEU A 15 3.61 11.01 18.19
C LEU A 15 4.31 9.64 18.25
N GLU A 16 5.60 9.60 17.91
CA GLU A 16 6.38 8.36 17.86
C GLU A 16 6.31 7.55 19.16
N SER A 17 6.28 8.25 20.30
CA SER A 17 6.14 7.65 21.63
C SER A 17 4.79 6.94 21.82
N THR A 18 3.71 7.53 21.33
CA THR A 18 2.37 6.94 21.41
C THR A 18 2.24 5.74 20.46
N ARG A 19 2.90 5.79 19.29
CA ARG A 19 2.94 4.66 18.35
C ARG A 19 3.72 3.49 18.94
N SER A 20 4.87 3.73 19.56
CA SER A 20 5.66 2.69 20.22
C SER A 20 4.88 2.04 21.36
N TYR A 21 4.22 2.83 22.20
CA TYR A 21 3.40 2.31 23.30
C TYR A 21 2.20 1.47 22.81
N ALA A 22 1.49 1.94 21.78
CA ALA A 22 0.38 1.17 21.20
C ALA A 22 0.87 -0.16 20.60
N ARG A 23 2.05 -0.15 19.96
CA ARG A 23 2.66 -1.36 19.41
C ARG A 23 3.09 -2.34 20.50
N GLU A 24 3.72 -1.86 21.57
CA GLU A 24 4.07 -2.67 22.74
C GLU A 24 2.82 -3.30 23.36
N LYS A 25 1.74 -2.54 23.51
CA LYS A 25 0.47 -3.06 24.05
C LYS A 25 -0.18 -4.12 23.15
N LEU A 26 -0.11 -3.95 21.83
CA LEU A 26 -0.59 -4.95 20.87
C LEU A 26 0.26 -6.24 20.89
N ILE A 27 1.57 -6.12 21.15
CA ILE A 27 2.46 -7.28 21.31
C ILE A 27 2.15 -7.98 22.63
N GLU A 28 2.04 -7.25 23.74
CA GLU A 28 1.69 -7.80 25.05
C GLU A 28 0.33 -8.53 25.05
N ALA A 29 -0.64 -8.03 24.27
CA ALA A 29 -1.95 -8.65 24.11
C ALA A 29 -1.98 -9.81 23.09
N GLY A 30 -0.89 -10.04 22.35
CA GLY A 30 -0.86 -11.03 21.26
C GLY A 30 -1.69 -10.65 20.03
N GLU A 31 -2.21 -9.42 19.96
CA GLU A 31 -3.11 -8.94 18.91
C GLU A 31 -2.36 -8.29 17.73
N SER A 32 -1.04 -8.17 17.82
CA SER A 32 -0.19 -7.54 16.80
C SER A 32 -0.46 -8.06 15.38
N ALA A 33 -0.56 -9.38 15.20
CA ALA A 33 -0.82 -10.00 13.90
C ALA A 33 -2.25 -9.69 13.38
N ALA A 34 -3.25 -9.72 14.26
CA ALA A 34 -4.63 -9.42 13.90
C ALA A 34 -4.80 -7.93 13.53
N ALA A 35 -4.15 -7.03 14.27
CA ALA A 35 -4.13 -5.60 13.99
C ALA A 35 -3.45 -5.29 12.65
N ALA A 36 -2.29 -5.90 12.40
CA ALA A 36 -1.56 -5.74 11.14
C ALA A 36 -2.35 -6.28 9.94
N ARG A 37 -3.04 -7.42 10.09
CA ARG A 37 -3.96 -7.94 9.05
C ARG A 37 -5.11 -6.99 8.76
N ARG A 38 -5.70 -6.39 9.79
CA ARG A 38 -6.78 -5.41 9.64
C ARG A 38 -6.31 -4.15 8.94
N HIS A 39 -5.13 -3.66 9.30
CA HIS A 39 -4.46 -2.54 8.62
C HIS A 39 -4.23 -2.84 7.14
N ALA A 40 -3.63 -4.00 6.82
CA ALA A 40 -3.35 -4.38 5.44
C ALA A 40 -4.64 -4.56 4.61
N SER A 41 -5.67 -5.16 5.20
CA SER A 41 -6.98 -5.32 4.54
C SER A 41 -7.66 -3.98 4.26
N TYR A 42 -7.56 -3.03 5.19
CA TYR A 42 -8.10 -1.67 5.01
C TYR A 42 -7.44 -0.96 3.84
N TYR A 43 -6.10 -0.97 3.77
CA TYR A 43 -5.38 -0.32 2.68
C TYR A 43 -5.55 -1.04 1.34
N ALA A 44 -5.78 -2.36 1.34
CA ALA A 44 -6.12 -3.10 0.12
C ALA A 44 -7.44 -2.61 -0.47
N ALA A 45 -8.48 -2.48 0.36
CA ALA A 45 -9.78 -1.94 -0.08
C ALA A 45 -9.68 -0.46 -0.51
N LEU A 46 -8.86 0.34 0.19
CA LEU A 46 -8.65 1.74 -0.17
C LEU A 46 -7.98 1.88 -1.53
N LEU A 47 -6.96 1.07 -1.82
CA LEU A 47 -6.26 1.09 -3.09
C LEU A 47 -7.09 0.52 -4.24
N GLU A 48 -7.94 -0.48 -3.99
CA GLU A 48 -8.90 -0.95 -4.99
C GLU A 48 -9.85 0.17 -5.42
N ARG A 49 -10.35 0.95 -4.45
CA ARG A 49 -11.13 2.15 -4.74
C ARG A 49 -10.31 3.19 -5.51
N ALA A 50 -9.09 3.48 -5.07
CA ALA A 50 -8.21 4.42 -5.77
C ALA A 50 -7.96 4.00 -7.23
N HIS A 51 -7.77 2.70 -7.48
CA HIS A 51 -7.62 2.15 -8.82
C HIS A 51 -8.88 2.36 -9.68
N SER A 52 -10.06 2.10 -9.12
CA SER A 52 -11.33 2.32 -9.84
C SER A 52 -11.59 3.79 -10.18
N GLU A 53 -11.18 4.71 -9.30
CA GLU A 53 -11.39 6.15 -9.46
C GLU A 53 -10.33 6.82 -10.34
N PHE A 54 -9.23 6.12 -10.65
CA PHE A 54 -8.06 6.69 -11.33
C PHE A 54 -8.37 7.32 -12.69
N LEU A 55 -9.26 6.70 -13.48
CA LEU A 55 -9.65 7.21 -14.80
C LEU A 55 -10.85 8.16 -14.75
N SER A 56 -11.65 8.13 -13.68
CA SER A 56 -12.88 8.89 -13.57
C SER A 56 -12.71 10.24 -12.86
N LYS A 57 -11.66 10.39 -12.05
CA LYS A 57 -11.46 11.58 -11.20
C LYS A 57 -10.31 12.46 -11.73
N PRO A 58 -10.41 13.81 -11.64
CA PRO A 58 -9.29 14.69 -11.95
C PRO A 58 -8.05 14.33 -11.12
N LEU A 59 -6.88 14.28 -11.78
CA LEU A 59 -5.63 13.82 -11.16
C LEU A 59 -5.28 14.59 -9.87
N ALA A 60 -5.52 15.90 -9.83
CA ALA A 60 -5.23 16.72 -8.66
C ALA A 60 -6.06 16.31 -7.44
N GLU A 61 -7.35 16.02 -7.63
CA GLU A 61 -8.23 15.59 -6.54
C GLU A 61 -7.95 14.14 -6.13
N TRP A 62 -7.63 13.27 -7.09
CA TRP A 62 -7.22 11.90 -6.81
C TRP A 62 -5.91 11.87 -5.99
N MET A 63 -4.93 12.71 -6.35
CA MET A 63 -3.68 12.83 -5.58
C MET A 63 -3.92 13.41 -4.19
N ALA A 64 -4.83 14.38 -4.03
CA ALA A 64 -5.17 14.93 -2.71
C ALA A 64 -5.73 13.86 -1.76
N ASP A 65 -6.53 12.92 -2.28
CA ASP A 65 -7.14 11.86 -1.47
C ASP A 65 -6.18 10.73 -1.12
N TYR A 66 -5.31 10.34 -2.06
CA TYR A 66 -4.56 9.08 -1.95
C TYR A 66 -3.05 9.24 -1.75
N SER A 67 -2.43 10.39 -2.06
CA SER A 67 -0.96 10.53 -1.97
C SER A 67 -0.41 10.29 -0.55
N SER A 68 -1.14 10.73 0.45
CA SER A 68 -0.77 10.66 1.86
C SER A 68 -0.87 9.26 2.49
N CYS A 69 -1.52 8.30 1.82
CA CYS A 69 -1.65 6.94 2.34
C CYS A 69 -0.42 6.07 2.04
N ILE A 70 0.54 6.56 1.24
CA ILE A 70 1.62 5.76 0.68
C ILE A 70 2.52 5.12 1.74
N ASP A 71 2.88 5.86 2.79
CA ASP A 71 3.71 5.33 3.87
C ASP A 71 3.00 4.17 4.59
N ASN A 72 1.68 4.29 4.79
CA ASN A 72 0.89 3.24 5.43
C ASN A 72 0.68 2.03 4.52
N VAL A 73 0.62 2.25 3.20
CA VAL A 73 0.61 1.20 2.18
C VAL A 73 1.92 0.44 2.18
N HIS A 74 3.06 1.11 2.29
CA HIS A 74 4.36 0.44 2.42
C HIS A 74 4.43 -0.44 3.66
N VAL A 75 4.01 0.08 4.82
CA VAL A 75 3.95 -0.70 6.06
C VAL A 75 3.03 -1.92 5.91
N ALA A 76 1.89 -1.76 5.22
CA ALA A 76 0.97 -2.86 4.95
C ALA A 76 1.57 -3.93 4.03
N ILE A 77 2.29 -3.52 2.97
CA ILE A 77 2.98 -4.42 2.04
C ILE A 77 4.10 -5.18 2.75
N ASP A 78 4.92 -4.48 3.53
CA ASP A 78 6.05 -5.08 4.25
C ASP A 78 5.58 -6.13 5.26
N TRP A 79 4.48 -5.88 5.97
CA TRP A 79 3.87 -6.89 6.83
C TRP A 79 3.28 -8.05 6.02
N ALA A 80 2.51 -7.76 4.95
CA ALA A 80 1.82 -8.79 4.18
C ALA A 80 2.79 -9.74 3.46
N LEU A 81 3.97 -9.26 3.06
CA LEU A 81 5.04 -10.04 2.45
C LEU A 81 6.06 -10.61 3.47
N SER A 82 5.84 -10.42 4.78
CA SER A 82 6.65 -11.03 5.82
C SER A 82 6.31 -12.52 6.02
N PRO A 83 7.15 -13.32 6.70
CA PRO A 83 6.88 -14.74 6.94
C PRO A 83 5.57 -15.02 7.68
N ASP A 84 5.13 -14.08 8.52
CA ASP A 84 3.90 -14.18 9.31
C ASP A 84 2.71 -13.42 8.66
N GLY A 85 2.91 -12.96 7.41
CA GLY A 85 1.97 -12.14 6.66
C GLY A 85 0.95 -12.92 5.84
N ASP A 86 0.21 -12.18 5.01
CA ASP A 86 -0.77 -12.70 4.06
C ASP A 86 -0.34 -12.30 2.63
N SER A 87 0.27 -13.23 1.91
CA SER A 87 0.88 -12.97 0.61
C SER A 87 -0.15 -12.57 -0.46
N ASP A 88 -1.38 -13.08 -0.38
CA ASP A 88 -2.47 -12.69 -1.29
C ASP A 88 -2.82 -11.20 -1.10
N ILE A 89 -2.89 -10.73 0.16
CA ILE A 89 -3.09 -9.30 0.47
C ILE A 89 -1.88 -8.48 -0.03
N GLY A 90 -0.66 -8.98 0.15
CA GLY A 90 0.57 -8.30 -0.30
C GLY A 90 0.62 -8.09 -1.80
N VAL A 91 0.24 -9.11 -2.58
CA VAL A 91 0.12 -9.03 -4.05
C VAL A 91 -0.95 -8.04 -4.46
N ALA A 92 -2.13 -8.08 -3.82
CA ALA A 92 -3.22 -7.14 -4.11
C ALA A 92 -2.84 -5.69 -3.83
N LEU A 93 -2.20 -5.42 -2.68
CA LEU A 93 -1.70 -4.09 -2.33
C LEU A 93 -0.69 -3.58 -3.36
N THR A 94 0.29 -4.42 -3.72
CA THR A 94 1.35 -4.05 -4.67
C THR A 94 0.78 -3.72 -6.04
N ALA A 95 -0.15 -4.53 -6.55
CA ALA A 95 -0.76 -4.31 -7.87
C ALA A 95 -1.59 -3.01 -7.92
N ASN A 96 -2.35 -2.71 -6.86
CA ASN A 96 -3.19 -1.50 -6.82
C ASN A 96 -2.40 -0.23 -6.45
N ALA A 97 -1.20 -0.36 -5.87
CA ALA A 97 -0.34 0.77 -5.52
C ALA A 97 0.43 1.37 -6.72
N VAL A 98 0.53 0.64 -7.84
CA VAL A 98 1.34 1.07 -9.00
C VAL A 98 1.00 2.48 -9.51
N PRO A 99 -0.28 2.86 -9.74
CA PRO A 99 -0.61 4.20 -10.20
C PRO A 99 -0.13 5.30 -9.24
N LEU A 100 -0.17 5.02 -7.93
CA LEU A 100 0.27 5.96 -6.90
C LEU A 100 1.80 6.12 -6.94
N TRP A 101 2.56 5.02 -7.04
CA TRP A 101 4.02 5.07 -7.14
C TRP A 101 4.52 5.78 -8.40
N THR A 102 3.89 5.53 -9.55
CA THR A 102 4.24 6.22 -10.81
C THR A 102 4.06 7.74 -10.69
N ARG A 103 2.99 8.18 -10.02
CA ARG A 103 2.68 9.61 -9.85
C ARG A 103 3.53 10.31 -8.80
N LEU A 104 3.96 9.58 -7.79
CA LEU A 104 4.85 10.10 -6.74
C LEU A 104 6.33 10.08 -7.13
N THR A 105 6.68 9.64 -8.35
CA THR A 105 8.07 9.53 -8.83
C THR A 105 8.99 8.72 -7.89
N LEU A 106 8.42 7.80 -7.11
CA LEU A 106 9.15 6.83 -6.30
C LEU A 106 9.63 5.64 -7.16
N LEU A 107 10.18 5.94 -8.35
CA LEU A 107 10.51 4.97 -9.38
C LEU A 107 11.54 3.91 -8.92
N GLU A 108 12.52 4.28 -8.09
CA GLU A 108 13.49 3.33 -7.53
C GLU A 108 12.88 2.39 -6.48
N GLU A 109 11.97 2.90 -5.65
CA GLU A 109 11.27 2.11 -4.63
C GLU A 109 10.27 1.14 -5.23
N CYS A 110 9.58 1.57 -6.29
CA CYS A 110 8.64 0.76 -7.05
C CYS A 110 9.35 -0.42 -7.72
N ARG A 111 10.49 -0.16 -8.38
CA ARG A 111 11.31 -1.19 -9.03
C ARG A 111 11.81 -2.25 -8.04
N THR A 112 12.39 -1.81 -6.92
CA THR A 112 12.94 -2.71 -5.91
C THR A 112 11.87 -3.64 -5.32
N ARG A 113 10.64 -3.13 -5.12
CA ARG A 113 9.53 -3.91 -4.57
C ARG A 113 8.90 -4.87 -5.59
N VAL A 114 8.75 -4.46 -6.85
CA VAL A 114 8.27 -5.34 -7.93
C VAL A 114 9.25 -6.49 -8.16
N GLU A 115 10.55 -6.22 -8.20
CA GLU A 115 11.60 -7.26 -8.32
C GLU A 115 11.53 -8.26 -7.15
N ARG A 116 11.27 -7.77 -5.93
CA ARG A 116 11.10 -8.60 -4.74
C ARG A 116 9.78 -9.39 -4.73
N ALA A 117 8.69 -8.85 -5.27
CA ALA A 117 7.43 -9.58 -5.40
C ALA A 117 7.54 -10.71 -6.45
N LEU A 118 8.24 -10.46 -7.55
CA LEU A 118 8.48 -11.45 -8.60
C LEU A 118 9.41 -12.59 -8.14
N SER A 119 10.37 -12.34 -7.25
CA SER A 119 11.25 -13.39 -6.72
C SER A 119 10.56 -14.33 -5.73
N VAL A 120 9.46 -13.88 -5.11
CA VAL A 120 8.63 -14.69 -4.19
C VAL A 120 7.58 -15.51 -4.95
N LEU A 121 7.11 -15.03 -6.11
CA LEU A 121 6.30 -15.81 -7.04
C LEU A 121 7.17 -16.92 -7.65
N SER A 122 7.04 -18.14 -7.12
CA SER A 122 7.71 -19.31 -7.68
C SER A 122 7.38 -19.47 -9.17
N PRO A 123 8.34 -19.88 -10.02
CA PRO A 123 8.18 -19.96 -11.49
C PRO A 123 7.05 -20.89 -11.96
N ASP A 124 6.46 -21.67 -11.05
CA ASP A 124 5.34 -22.58 -11.30
C ASP A 124 3.96 -21.88 -11.26
N VAL A 125 3.84 -20.75 -10.54
CA VAL A 125 2.62 -19.91 -10.46
C VAL A 125 2.66 -18.78 -11.51
N ALA A 126 3.86 -18.46 -12.00
CA ALA A 126 4.17 -17.41 -12.98
C ALA A 126 4.00 -17.85 -14.46
N ARG A 127 3.15 -18.84 -14.73
CA ARG A 127 2.73 -19.14 -16.12
C ARG A 127 1.29 -18.67 -16.34
N GLY A 128 1.14 -17.37 -16.54
CA GLY A 128 -0.02 -16.81 -17.27
C GLY A 128 -1.24 -16.48 -16.41
N GLY A 129 -1.08 -16.30 -15.10
CA GLY A 129 -2.16 -15.84 -14.23
C GLY A 129 -2.51 -14.37 -14.49
N LYS A 130 -3.81 -14.03 -14.47
CA LYS A 130 -4.34 -12.64 -14.59
C LYS A 130 -3.58 -11.62 -13.73
N ARG A 131 -3.05 -12.06 -12.57
CA ARG A 131 -2.30 -11.25 -11.60
C ARG A 131 -0.89 -10.90 -12.06
N GLU A 132 -0.19 -11.82 -12.73
CA GLU A 132 1.13 -11.58 -13.34
C GLU A 132 1.00 -10.61 -14.51
N MET A 133 -0.03 -10.79 -15.35
CA MET A 133 -0.32 -9.87 -16.45
C MET A 133 -0.70 -8.47 -15.95
N GLN A 134 -1.42 -8.37 -14.82
CA GLN A 134 -1.73 -7.09 -14.18
C GLN A 134 -0.48 -6.38 -13.63
N LEU A 135 0.46 -7.11 -13.02
CA LEU A 135 1.74 -6.57 -12.57
C LEU A 135 2.60 -6.07 -13.74
N PHE A 136 2.73 -6.86 -14.82
CA PHE A 136 3.47 -6.45 -16.02
C PHE A 136 2.81 -5.29 -16.78
N ALA A 137 1.47 -5.28 -16.92
CA ALA A 137 0.75 -4.18 -17.56
C ALA A 137 0.85 -2.87 -16.77
N ALA A 138 0.79 -2.96 -15.43
CA ALA A 138 0.95 -1.80 -14.57
C ALA A 138 2.39 -1.24 -14.63
N PHE A 139 3.41 -2.10 -14.71
CA PHE A 139 4.80 -1.70 -14.90
C PHE A 139 5.05 -1.06 -16.28
N ALA A 140 4.50 -1.62 -17.35
CA ALA A 140 4.63 -1.08 -18.70
C ALA A 140 3.94 0.29 -18.85
N ALA A 141 2.73 0.47 -18.30
CA ALA A 141 2.01 1.75 -18.32
C ALA A 141 2.71 2.85 -17.50
N ALA A 142 3.53 2.46 -16.51
CA ALA A 142 4.32 3.38 -15.70
C ALA A 142 5.64 3.85 -16.35
N SER A 143 6.03 3.25 -17.48
CA SER A 143 7.35 3.42 -18.11
C SER A 143 7.31 4.18 -19.45
N THR A 144 6.16 4.76 -19.81
CA THR A 144 5.91 5.59 -21.02
C THR A 144 5.53 7.00 -20.63
#